data_AF-A0A956W2L9-F1
#
_entry.id   AF-A0A956W2L9-F1
#
_cell.length_a   1.000
_cell.length_b   1.000
_cell.length_c   1.000
_cell.angle_alpha   90.00
_cell.angle_beta   90.00
_cell.angle_gamma   90.00
#
_symmetry.space_group_name_H-M   'P 1'
#
loop_
_entity.id
_entity.type
_entity.pdbx_description
1 polymer ?
#
loop_
_entity_poly.entity_id
_entity_poly.type
_entity_poly.pdbx_seq_one_letter_code
_entity_poly.pdbx_strand_id
1 'polypeptide(L)'
;MNPISKARLLDSSGDIVGAIRGYEEALRQGQMTNGDIINLAFLYGLTWDFGFASANNVPNDVVRSTADGYSDFIRSVSDQFGSWGDLQFVQVYFPWAFLGLGEDTEIEAQMKSLLQTGQSLLPVLHLWSSERPAEHASERGALLASVEGESTSKADFVRSVLRA
;
A
#
# COMPACT_ATOMS: atom_id res chain seq x y z
N MET A 1 -20.49 8.18 13.34
CA MET A 1 -19.42 7.28 12.85
C MET A 1 -18.12 8.05 12.95
N ASN A 2 -17.06 7.50 13.55
CA ASN A 2 -15.77 8.19 13.60
C ASN A 2 -15.14 8.21 12.18
N PRO A 3 -14.19 9.13 11.91
CA PRO A 3 -13.55 9.26 10.59
C PRO A 3 -12.96 7.95 10.08
N ILE A 4 -12.28 7.19 10.93
CA ILE A 4 -11.59 5.97 10.52
C ILE A 4 -12.54 4.83 10.12
N SER A 5 -13.65 4.64 10.85
CA SER A 5 -14.69 3.67 10.48
C SER A 5 -15.36 4.05 9.16
N LYS A 6 -15.57 5.35 8.92
CA LYS A 6 -16.10 5.84 7.65
C LYS A 6 -15.12 5.58 6.51
N ALA A 7 -13.82 5.86 6.71
CA ALA A 7 -12.79 5.61 5.70
C ALA A 7 -12.73 4.14 5.28
N ARG A 8 -12.69 3.22 6.25
CA ARG A 8 -12.71 1.77 5.99
C ARG A 8 -13.96 1.31 5.24
N LEU A 9 -15.13 1.86 5.61
CA LEU A 9 -16.38 1.54 4.91
C LEU A 9 -16.33 1.99 3.45
N LEU A 10 -15.83 3.21 3.20
CA LEU A 10 -15.72 3.76 1.85
C LEU A 10 -14.73 2.97 0.99
N ASP A 11 -13.59 2.58 1.57
CA ASP A 11 -12.61 1.69 0.93
C ASP A 11 -13.28 0.36 0.54
N SER A 12 -13.99 -0.26 1.48
CA SER A 12 -14.70 -1.52 1.22
C SER A 12 -15.83 -1.43 0.20
N SER A 13 -16.40 -0.25 0.00
CA SER A 13 -17.45 -0.01 -1.01
C SER A 13 -16.90 0.45 -2.36
N GLY A 14 -15.58 0.60 -2.51
CA GLY A 14 -14.95 1.10 -3.73
C GLY A 14 -15.05 2.62 -3.95
N ASP A 15 -15.44 3.40 -2.93
CA ASP A 15 -15.39 4.87 -3.00
C ASP A 15 -13.97 5.33 -2.65
N ILE A 16 -13.06 5.21 -3.62
CA ILE A 16 -11.62 5.47 -3.47
C ILE A 16 -11.33 6.90 -2.99
N VAL A 17 -11.98 7.90 -3.61
CA VAL A 17 -11.78 9.31 -3.26
C VAL A 17 -12.32 9.61 -1.86
N GLY A 18 -13.49 9.07 -1.53
CA GLY A 18 -14.06 9.17 -0.19
C GLY A 18 -13.18 8.50 0.87
N ALA A 19 -12.64 7.33 0.57
CA ALA A 19 -11.75 6.58 1.44
C ALA A 19 -10.46 7.35 1.74
N ILE A 20 -9.77 7.85 0.70
CA ILE A 20 -8.56 8.67 0.82
C ILE A 20 -8.80 9.85 1.76
N ARG A 21 -9.84 10.66 1.50
CA ARG A 21 -10.17 11.84 2.32
C ARG A 21 -10.52 11.46 3.76
N GLY A 22 -11.19 10.34 3.95
CA GLY A 22 -11.54 9.82 5.27
C GLY A 22 -10.31 9.41 6.08
N TYR A 23 -9.37 8.72 5.43
CA TYR A 23 -8.11 8.31 6.04
C TYR A 23 -7.21 9.52 6.34
N GLU A 24 -7.07 10.47 5.42
CA GLU A 24 -6.33 11.72 5.66
C GLU A 24 -6.88 12.51 6.86
N GLU A 25 -8.20 12.57 7.01
CA GLU A 25 -8.83 13.19 8.16
C GLU A 25 -8.55 12.42 9.45
N ALA A 26 -8.63 11.09 9.42
CA ALA A 26 -8.27 10.27 10.57
C ALA A 26 -6.79 10.42 10.96
N LEU A 27 -5.89 10.60 9.99
CA LEU A 27 -4.47 10.87 10.20
C LEU A 27 -4.27 12.18 10.96
N ARG A 28 -4.90 13.26 10.48
CA ARG A 28 -4.86 14.58 11.14
C ARG A 28 -5.37 14.54 12.57
N GLN A 29 -6.33 13.66 12.86
CA GLN A 29 -6.88 13.48 14.22
C GLN A 29 -6.07 12.50 15.08
N GLY A 30 -5.02 11.86 14.56
CA GLY A 30 -4.23 10.87 15.29
C GLY A 30 -5.00 9.58 15.63
N GLN A 31 -6.00 9.22 14.81
CA GLN A 31 -6.92 8.10 15.06
C GLN A 31 -6.58 6.82 14.27
N MET A 32 -5.41 6.78 13.62
CA MET A 32 -5.02 5.67 12.74
C MET A 32 -4.13 4.65 13.45
N THR A 33 -4.33 3.38 13.10
CA THR A 33 -3.37 2.31 13.38
C THR A 33 -2.37 2.20 12.25
N ASN A 34 -1.26 1.48 12.46
CA ASN A 34 -0.30 1.19 11.38
C ASN A 34 -0.98 0.54 10.17
N GLY A 35 -1.94 -0.38 10.38
CA GLY A 35 -2.68 -1.01 9.29
C GLY A 35 -3.52 -0.01 8.47
N ASP A 36 -4.10 1.00 9.12
CA ASP A 36 -4.83 2.06 8.43
C ASP A 36 -3.91 2.94 7.58
N ILE A 37 -2.71 3.22 8.09
CA ILE A 37 -1.70 4.02 7.40
C ILE A 37 -1.26 3.29 6.13
N ILE A 38 -1.04 1.98 6.22
CA ILE A 38 -0.71 1.15 5.06
C ILE A 38 -1.88 1.10 4.08
N ASN A 39 -3.12 0.99 4.52
CA ASN A 39 -4.27 1.06 3.60
C ASN A 39 -4.29 2.40 2.83
N LEU A 40 -4.03 3.52 3.51
CA LEU A 40 -3.93 4.83 2.86
C LEU A 40 -2.77 4.88 1.85
N ALA A 41 -1.59 4.35 2.21
CA ALA A 41 -0.44 4.29 1.31
C ALA A 41 -0.75 3.47 0.04
N PHE A 42 -1.45 2.34 0.19
CA PHE A 42 -1.94 1.55 -0.94
C PHE A 42 -2.93 2.33 -1.80
N LEU A 43 -3.90 3.03 -1.21
CA LEU A 43 -4.82 3.87 -1.98
C LEU A 43 -4.06 4.94 -2.79
N TYR A 44 -3.06 5.59 -2.20
CA TYR A 44 -2.23 6.56 -2.93
C TYR A 44 -1.52 5.89 -4.11
N GLY A 45 -0.76 4.83 -3.86
CA GLY A 45 -0.02 4.12 -4.90
C GLY A 45 -0.91 3.59 -6.03
N LEU A 46 -2.05 2.98 -5.69
CA LEU A 46 -2.99 2.43 -6.67
C LEU A 46 -3.60 3.51 -7.56
N THR A 47 -3.78 4.73 -7.05
CA THR A 47 -4.29 5.84 -7.89
C THR A 47 -3.32 6.24 -9.00
N TRP A 48 -2.05 5.83 -8.94
CA TRP A 48 -1.06 6.11 -9.98
C TRP A 48 -1.12 5.10 -11.13
N ASP A 49 -1.72 3.93 -10.91
CA ASP A 49 -2.04 3.00 -11.99
C ASP A 49 -3.22 3.56 -12.81
N PHE A 50 -2.97 3.77 -14.11
CA PHE A 50 -3.98 4.34 -15.01
C PHE A 50 -5.24 3.45 -15.10
N GLY A 51 -5.07 2.13 -15.11
CA GLY A 51 -6.17 1.18 -15.19
C GLY A 51 -7.08 1.24 -13.96
N PHE A 52 -6.49 1.21 -12.78
CA PHE A 52 -7.18 1.33 -11.50
C PHE A 52 -7.88 2.69 -11.35
N ALA A 53 -7.17 3.79 -11.64
CA ALA A 53 -7.74 5.13 -11.57
C ALA A 53 -8.94 5.30 -12.50
N SER A 54 -8.82 4.82 -13.75
CA SER A 54 -9.92 4.86 -14.72
C SER A 54 -11.10 3.98 -14.29
N ALA A 55 -10.87 2.77 -13.80
CA ALA A 55 -11.92 1.84 -13.40
C ALA A 55 -12.74 2.38 -12.20
N ASN A 56 -12.09 3.14 -11.32
CA ASN A 56 -12.71 3.70 -10.12
C ASN A 56 -13.11 5.18 -10.27
N ASN A 57 -13.07 5.74 -11.49
CA ASN A 57 -13.39 7.15 -11.78
C ASN A 57 -12.62 8.14 -10.88
N VAL A 58 -11.35 7.85 -10.58
CA VAL A 58 -10.50 8.73 -9.76
C VAL A 58 -10.19 10.00 -10.56
N PRO A 59 -10.53 11.20 -10.05
CA PRO A 59 -10.22 12.45 -10.72
C PRO A 59 -8.71 12.70 -10.86
N ASN A 60 -8.29 13.32 -11.98
CA ASN A 60 -6.88 13.61 -12.26
C ASN A 60 -6.20 14.50 -11.22
N ASP A 61 -6.94 15.41 -10.59
CA ASP A 61 -6.44 16.25 -9.49
C ASP A 61 -6.12 15.42 -8.24
N VAL A 62 -6.92 14.37 -7.96
CA VAL A 62 -6.63 13.43 -6.87
C VAL A 62 -5.38 12.62 -7.21
N VAL A 63 -5.26 12.07 -8.42
CA VAL A 63 -4.07 11.31 -8.86
C VAL A 63 -2.79 12.15 -8.72
N ARG A 64 -2.81 13.41 -9.16
CA ARG A 64 -1.66 14.32 -9.00
C ARG A 64 -1.37 14.62 -7.54
N SER A 65 -2.40 14.94 -6.76
CA SER A 65 -2.25 15.26 -5.35
C SER A 65 -1.65 14.10 -4.54
N THR A 66 -2.04 12.85 -4.81
CA THR A 66 -1.47 11.68 -4.13
C THR A 66 -0.04 11.42 -4.55
N ALA A 67 0.31 11.61 -5.83
CA ALA A 67 1.68 11.46 -6.33
C ALA A 67 2.62 12.53 -5.77
N ASP A 68 2.25 13.81 -5.87
CA ASP A 68 3.06 14.94 -5.40
C ASP A 68 3.20 14.92 -3.87
N GLY A 69 2.16 14.51 -3.15
CA GLY A 69 2.13 14.50 -1.69
C GLY A 69 2.71 13.25 -1.02
N TYR A 70 3.04 12.19 -1.77
CA TYR A 70 3.38 10.88 -1.19
C TYR A 70 4.61 10.92 -0.30
N SER A 71 5.70 11.55 -0.75
CA SER A 71 6.95 11.62 0.01
C SER A 71 6.75 12.38 1.33
N ASP A 72 5.96 13.46 1.31
CA ASP A 72 5.62 14.22 2.52
C ASP A 72 4.71 13.43 3.45
N PHE A 73 3.75 12.66 2.91
CA PHE A 73 2.93 11.73 3.69
C PHE A 73 3.80 10.69 4.41
N ILE A 74 4.67 9.99 3.70
CA ILE A 74 5.55 8.96 4.29
C ILE A 74 6.47 9.57 5.36
N ARG A 75 7.07 10.73 5.07
CA ARG A 75 7.91 11.45 6.03
C ARG A 75 7.15 11.84 7.29
N SER A 76 5.97 12.47 7.13
CA SER A 76 5.14 12.88 8.27
C SER A 76 4.68 11.70 9.11
N VAL A 77 4.33 10.58 8.48
CA VAL A 77 3.97 9.34 9.17
C VAL A 77 5.17 8.78 9.93
N SER A 78 6.35 8.74 9.31
CA SER A 78 7.56 8.24 9.94
C SER A 78 7.96 9.08 11.15
N ASP A 79 7.87 10.41 11.03
CA ASP A 79 8.14 11.34 12.12
C ASP A 79 7.16 11.15 13.31
N GLN A 80 5.89 10.86 13.02
CA GLN A 80 4.84 10.75 14.04
C GLN A 80 4.74 9.36 14.68
N PHE A 81 4.86 8.29 13.90
CA PHE A 81 4.60 6.91 14.31
C PHE A 81 5.85 6.02 14.32
N GLY A 82 6.99 6.55 13.87
CA GLY A 82 8.22 5.80 13.65
C GLY A 82 8.21 5.06 12.31
N SER A 83 9.35 4.45 11.98
CA SER A 83 9.50 3.60 10.80
C SER A 83 9.33 2.13 11.17
N TRP A 84 8.59 1.37 10.35
CA TRP A 84 8.43 -0.09 10.47
C TRP A 84 8.41 -0.75 9.09
N GLY A 85 8.48 -2.08 9.06
CA GLY A 85 8.70 -2.82 7.82
C GLY A 85 7.69 -2.52 6.70
N ASP A 86 6.38 -2.54 6.99
CA ASP A 86 5.38 -2.23 5.95
C ASP A 86 5.49 -0.79 5.43
N LEU A 87 5.87 0.17 6.30
CA LEU A 87 6.07 1.56 5.87
C LEU A 87 7.29 1.69 4.95
N GLN A 88 8.39 1.00 5.30
CA GLN A 88 9.59 0.94 4.46
C GLN A 88 9.30 0.29 3.11
N PHE A 89 8.47 -0.76 3.08
CA PHE A 89 8.02 -1.38 1.85
C PHE A 89 7.28 -0.36 0.96
N VAL A 90 6.20 0.26 1.45
CA VAL A 90 5.39 1.17 0.62
C VAL A 90 6.14 2.44 0.23
N GLN A 91 7.09 2.91 1.05
CA GLN A 91 7.96 4.05 0.73
C GLN A 91 8.73 3.84 -0.57
N VAL A 92 9.11 2.59 -0.85
CA VAL A 92 9.98 2.24 -1.99
C VAL A 92 9.17 1.62 -3.13
N TYR A 93 8.25 0.72 -2.82
CA TYR A 93 7.56 -0.11 -3.80
C TYR A 93 6.72 0.70 -4.80
N PHE A 94 5.88 1.62 -4.33
CA PHE A 94 4.99 2.36 -5.24
C PHE A 94 5.70 3.36 -6.15
N PRO A 95 6.65 4.18 -5.65
CA PRO A 95 7.46 5.04 -6.52
C PRO A 95 8.20 4.25 -7.60
N TRP A 96 8.75 3.09 -7.27
CA TRP A 96 9.35 2.19 -8.26
C TRP A 96 8.31 1.66 -9.25
N ALA A 97 7.28 0.99 -8.76
CA ALA A 97 6.33 0.24 -9.58
C ALA A 97 5.53 1.12 -10.55
N PHE A 98 5.19 2.35 -10.16
CA PHE A 98 4.27 3.20 -10.92
C PHE A 98 4.90 4.49 -11.44
N LEU A 99 5.99 4.97 -10.86
CA LEU A 99 6.67 6.20 -11.31
C LEU A 99 8.02 5.92 -11.97
N GLY A 100 8.48 4.66 -12.00
CA GLY A 100 9.75 4.27 -12.59
C GLY A 100 10.97 4.82 -11.83
N LEU A 101 10.84 5.00 -10.51
CA LEU A 101 11.90 5.52 -9.66
C LEU A 101 12.73 4.39 -9.04
N GLY A 102 14.03 4.37 -9.31
CA GLY A 102 14.97 3.36 -8.82
C GLY A 102 15.31 2.30 -9.86
N GLU A 103 16.30 1.45 -9.55
CA GLU A 103 16.74 0.34 -10.40
C GLU A 103 16.23 -1.01 -9.88
N ASP A 104 15.76 -1.88 -10.77
CA ASP A 104 15.16 -3.18 -10.41
C ASP A 104 16.07 -4.03 -9.49
N THR A 105 17.38 -4.05 -9.76
CA THR A 105 18.34 -4.81 -8.94
C THR A 105 18.50 -4.27 -7.53
N GLU A 106 18.40 -2.94 -7.35
CA GLU A 106 18.46 -2.32 -6.04
C GLU A 106 17.16 -2.55 -5.27
N ILE A 107 16.01 -2.45 -5.94
CA ILE A 107 14.71 -2.71 -5.33
C ILE A 107 14.60 -4.16 -4.90
N GLU A 108 14.96 -5.12 -5.75
CA GLU A 108 14.93 -6.54 -5.41
C GLU A 108 15.79 -6.83 -4.16
N ALA A 109 17.00 -6.25 -4.08
CA ALA A 109 17.88 -6.40 -2.93
C ALA A 109 17.26 -5.82 -1.64
N GLN A 110 16.61 -4.65 -1.74
CA GLN A 110 15.89 -4.04 -0.61
C GLN A 110 14.70 -4.89 -0.16
N MET A 111 13.91 -5.42 -1.10
CA MET A 111 12.76 -6.28 -0.80
C MET A 111 13.19 -7.59 -0.12
N LYS A 112 14.27 -8.21 -0.60
CA LYS A 112 14.86 -9.39 0.05
C LYS A 112 15.34 -9.09 1.45
N SER A 113 16.08 -7.99 1.64
CA SER A 113 16.58 -7.59 2.95
C SER A 113 15.43 -7.35 3.92
N LEU A 114 14.40 -6.62 3.48
CA LEU A 114 13.23 -6.31 4.30
C LEU A 114 12.47 -7.58 4.70
N LEU A 115 12.25 -8.50 3.77
CA LEU A 115 11.60 -9.78 4.06
C LEU A 115 12.40 -10.60 5.08
N GLN A 116 13.72 -10.65 4.96
CA GLN A 116 14.61 -11.37 5.88
C GLN A 116 14.59 -10.84 7.31
N THR A 117 14.28 -9.55 7.51
CA THR A 117 14.13 -9.01 8.87
C THR A 117 12.91 -9.58 9.61
N GLY A 118 11.94 -10.15 8.88
CA GLY A 118 10.66 -10.62 9.42
C GLY A 118 9.71 -9.51 9.87
N GLN A 119 10.03 -8.24 9.61
CA GLN A 119 9.21 -7.09 10.03
C GLN A 119 8.03 -6.80 9.09
N SER A 120 8.05 -7.37 7.88
CA SER A 120 6.98 -7.22 6.89
C SER A 120 6.93 -8.43 5.97
N LEU A 121 5.72 -8.83 5.59
CA LEU A 121 5.49 -9.81 4.53
C LEU A 121 5.20 -9.15 3.17
N LEU A 122 4.91 -7.83 3.13
CA LEU A 122 4.58 -7.12 1.90
C LEU A 122 5.65 -7.21 0.78
N PRO A 123 6.97 -7.31 1.06
CA PRO A 123 7.97 -7.51 0.02
C PRO A 123 7.71 -8.71 -0.89
N VAL A 124 6.95 -9.70 -0.43
CA VAL A 124 6.52 -10.86 -1.25
C VAL A 124 5.73 -10.42 -2.49
N LEU A 125 5.04 -9.27 -2.46
CA LEU A 125 4.32 -8.74 -3.62
C LEU A 125 5.26 -8.51 -4.83
N HIS A 126 6.46 -7.99 -4.56
CA HIS A 126 7.51 -7.82 -5.57
C HIS A 126 8.21 -9.16 -5.87
N LEU A 127 8.60 -9.90 -4.83
CA LEU A 127 9.43 -11.09 -5.01
C LEU A 127 8.67 -12.27 -5.65
N TRP A 128 7.37 -12.40 -5.40
CA TRP A 128 6.54 -13.44 -6.03
C TRP A 128 6.34 -13.20 -7.52
N SER A 129 6.24 -11.94 -7.95
CA SER A 129 6.09 -11.60 -9.36
C SER A 129 7.41 -11.68 -10.15
N SER A 130 8.55 -11.84 -9.47
CA SER A 130 9.87 -12.04 -10.07
C SER A 130 10.11 -13.50 -10.51
N GLU A 131 11.27 -13.80 -11.14
CA GLU A 131 11.60 -15.10 -11.74
C GLU A 131 11.66 -16.29 -10.76
N ARG A 132 11.51 -16.09 -9.44
CA ARG A 132 11.68 -17.14 -8.41
C ARG A 132 10.50 -17.27 -7.43
N PRO A 133 9.26 -17.45 -7.91
CA PRO A 133 8.08 -17.52 -7.05
C PRO A 133 8.15 -18.66 -6.03
N ALA A 134 8.68 -19.83 -6.42
CA ALA A 134 8.75 -21.00 -5.55
C ALA A 134 9.53 -20.78 -4.25
N GLU A 135 10.49 -19.85 -4.21
CA GLU A 135 11.32 -19.56 -3.04
C GLU A 135 10.53 -18.87 -1.91
N HIS A 136 9.37 -18.28 -2.21
CA HIS A 136 8.58 -17.46 -1.28
C HIS A 136 7.16 -17.98 -1.04
N ALA A 137 6.92 -19.27 -1.29
CA ALA A 137 5.59 -19.87 -1.19
C ALA A 137 5.00 -19.81 0.24
N SER A 138 5.84 -19.94 1.27
CA SER A 138 5.42 -19.88 2.67
C SER A 138 4.97 -18.47 3.06
N GLU A 139 5.78 -17.46 2.74
CA GLU A 139 5.52 -16.06 3.03
C GLU A 139 4.31 -15.55 2.24
N ARG A 140 4.15 -16.00 0.98
CA ARG A 140 2.93 -15.77 0.18
C ARG A 140 1.70 -16.30 0.89
N GLY A 141 1.74 -17.55 1.37
CA GLY A 141 0.62 -18.16 2.09
C GLY A 141 0.27 -17.37 3.35
N ALA A 142 1.27 -16.95 4.12
CA ALA A 142 1.09 -16.16 5.32
C ALA A 142 0.50 -14.76 5.03
N LEU A 143 0.95 -14.09 3.97
CA LEU A 143 0.40 -12.79 3.57
C LEU A 143 -1.02 -12.91 3.03
N LEU A 144 -1.33 -13.95 2.25
CA LEU A 144 -2.69 -14.21 1.80
C LEU A 144 -3.65 -14.50 2.95
N ALA A 145 -3.20 -15.22 3.97
CA ALA A 145 -3.96 -15.47 5.18
C ALA A 145 -4.17 -14.21 6.02
N SER A 146 -3.16 -13.32 6.11
CA SER A 146 -3.27 -12.10 6.91
C SER A 146 -4.29 -11.11 6.36
N VAL A 147 -4.56 -11.14 5.05
CA VAL A 147 -5.61 -10.33 4.42
C VAL A 147 -6.91 -11.11 4.22
N GLU A 148 -7.05 -12.33 4.73
CA GLU A 148 -8.29 -13.10 4.57
C GLU A 148 -9.46 -12.43 5.30
N GLY A 149 -10.58 -12.21 4.60
CA GLY A 149 -11.74 -11.51 5.14
C GLY A 149 -11.65 -9.98 5.17
N GLU A 150 -10.48 -9.38 4.88
CA GLU A 150 -10.38 -7.93 4.69
C GLU A 150 -11.06 -7.50 3.38
N SER A 151 -11.82 -6.41 3.40
CA SER A 151 -12.42 -5.81 2.20
C SER A 151 -11.84 -4.42 2.00
N THR A 152 -10.53 -4.34 1.79
CA THR A 152 -9.79 -3.07 1.58
C THR A 152 -9.09 -3.14 0.23
N SER A 153 -8.82 -1.99 -0.38
CA SER A 153 -8.08 -1.92 -1.65
C SER A 153 -6.70 -2.58 -1.53
N LYS A 154 -6.05 -2.46 -0.35
CA LYS A 154 -4.80 -3.19 -0.03
C LYS A 154 -5.00 -4.71 -0.12
N ALA A 155 -6.03 -5.25 0.55
CA ALA A 155 -6.30 -6.69 0.55
C ALA A 155 -6.62 -7.22 -0.86
N ASP A 156 -7.39 -6.45 -1.64
CA ASP A 156 -7.73 -6.82 -3.02
C ASP A 156 -6.50 -6.77 -3.92
N PHE A 157 -5.64 -5.77 -3.78
CA PHE A 157 -4.36 -5.73 -4.48
C PHE A 157 -3.48 -6.94 -4.13
N VAL A 158 -3.30 -7.23 -2.84
CA VAL A 158 -2.50 -8.39 -2.38
C VAL A 158 -3.01 -9.68 -3.00
N ARG A 159 -4.34 -9.90 -3.00
CA ARG A 159 -4.94 -11.08 -3.63
C ARG A 159 -4.72 -11.10 -5.13
N SER A 160 -4.86 -9.97 -5.81
CA SER A 160 -4.70 -9.89 -7.26
C SER A 160 -3.28 -10.26 -7.70
N VAL A 161 -2.26 -9.77 -6.97
CA VAL A 161 -0.84 -10.03 -7.29
C VAL A 161 -0.46 -11.48 -6.94
N LEU A 162 -0.90 -11.98 -5.78
CA LEU A 162 -0.43 -13.28 -5.28
C LEU A 162 -1.29 -14.46 -5.70
N ARG A 163 -2.49 -14.25 -6.27
CA ARG A 163 -3.33 -15.34 -6.81
C ARG A 163 -3.32 -15.43 -8.34
N ALA A 164 -2.79 -14.42 -9.02
CA ALA A 164 -2.45 -14.51 -10.44
C ALA A 164 -1.43 -15.63 -10.68
#